data_AF-A0A942J8A8-F1
#
_entry.id   AF-A0A942J8A8-F1
#
_cell.length_a   1.000
_cell.length_b   1.000
_cell.length_c   1.000
_cell.angle_alpha   90.00
_cell.angle_beta   90.00
_cell.angle_gamma   90.00
#
_symmetry.space_group_name_H-M   'P 1'
#
loop_
_entity.id
_entity.type
_entity.pdbx_description
1 polymer ?
#
loop_
_entity_poly.entity_id
_entity_poly.type
_entity_poly.pdbx_seq_one_letter_code
_entity_poly.pdbx_strand_id
1 'polypeptide(L)'
;MKKILILFLFSTIILSQTKTIDQRVDSVLSLMNLTEKVGQLIQFSGGKLTGTKTARLKEGHIDLIRKGRVGLFLNIFGAENTKNIQKIAIEESRLKIPLLFGLDVIHGYKTIFPVP
;
A
#
# COMPACT_ATOMS: atom_id res chain seq x y z
N MET A 1 -29.05 -32.68 -53.63
CA MET A 1 -29.40 -32.27 -52.25
C MET A 1 -28.14 -32.25 -51.41
N LYS A 2 -27.87 -31.10 -50.76
CA LYS A 2 -27.16 -30.87 -49.48
C LYS A 2 -26.16 -31.98 -49.03
N LYS A 3 -24.90 -31.70 -48.75
CA LYS A 3 -24.45 -30.88 -47.60
C LYS A 3 -22.96 -30.51 -47.79
N ILE A 4 -22.67 -29.22 -47.88
CA ILE A 4 -21.32 -28.66 -47.68
C ILE A 4 -21.22 -28.32 -46.19
N LEU A 5 -20.36 -29.02 -45.48
CA LEU A 5 -20.08 -28.85 -44.06
C LEU A 5 -19.02 -27.74 -43.92
N ILE A 6 -19.46 -26.49 -43.74
CA ILE A 6 -18.57 -25.38 -43.39
C ILE A 6 -18.28 -25.49 -41.90
N LEU A 7 -17.08 -25.96 -41.57
CA LEU A 7 -16.52 -25.93 -40.23
C LEU A 7 -16.16 -24.47 -39.90
N PHE A 8 -17.04 -23.80 -39.16
CA PHE A 8 -16.78 -22.45 -38.64
C PHE A 8 -15.69 -22.55 -37.56
N LEU A 9 -14.44 -22.27 -37.92
CA LEU A 9 -13.39 -21.97 -36.95
C LEU A 9 -13.73 -20.60 -36.33
N PHE A 10 -14.50 -20.61 -35.24
CA PHE A 10 -14.65 -19.44 -34.39
C PHE A 10 -13.31 -19.22 -33.67
N SER A 11 -12.47 -18.35 -34.23
CA SER A 11 -11.35 -17.76 -33.50
C SER A 11 -11.94 -16.91 -32.37
N THR A 12 -12.11 -17.50 -31.20
CA THR A 12 -12.40 -16.75 -29.99
C THR A 12 -11.14 -15.95 -29.64
N ILE A 13 -11.17 -14.67 -30.00
CA ILE A 13 -10.23 -13.68 -29.46
C ILE A 13 -10.52 -13.63 -27.95
N ILE A 14 -9.69 -14.29 -27.15
CA ILE A 14 -9.76 -14.20 -25.69
C ILE A 14 -9.30 -12.80 -25.31
N LEU A 15 -10.27 -11.89 -25.15
CA LEU A 15 -10.05 -10.60 -24.51
C LEU A 15 -9.73 -10.87 -23.03
N SER A 16 -8.49 -10.62 -22.63
CA SER A 16 -8.10 -10.62 -21.21
C SER A 16 -8.91 -9.53 -20.51
N GLN A 17 -9.88 -9.93 -19.68
CA GLN A 17 -10.64 -8.96 -18.88
C GLN A 17 -9.73 -8.39 -17.80
N THR A 18 -9.58 -7.06 -17.82
CA THR A 18 -8.91 -6.34 -16.73
C THR A 18 -9.72 -6.50 -15.45
N LYS A 19 -9.10 -7.01 -14.39
CA LYS A 19 -9.75 -7.09 -13.07
C LYS A 19 -10.16 -5.70 -12.58
N THR A 20 -11.34 -5.59 -12.00
CA THR A 20 -11.78 -4.37 -11.30
C THR A 20 -10.86 -4.10 -10.09
N ILE A 21 -10.92 -2.89 -9.53
CA ILE A 21 -10.18 -2.56 -8.31
C ILE A 21 -10.58 -3.52 -7.17
N ASP A 22 -11.89 -3.74 -6.99
CA ASP A 22 -12.41 -4.64 -5.95
C ASP A 22 -11.86 -6.06 -6.11
N GLN A 23 -11.88 -6.61 -7.33
CA GLN A 23 -11.30 -7.93 -7.61
C GLN A 23 -9.80 -8.00 -7.31
N ARG A 24 -9.06 -6.91 -7.51
CA ARG A 24 -7.63 -6.84 -7.18
C ARG A 24 -7.44 -6.77 -5.66
N VAL A 25 -8.22 -5.94 -4.97
CA VAL A 25 -8.18 -5.81 -3.51
C VAL A 25 -8.54 -7.14 -2.85
N ASP A 26 -9.64 -7.78 -3.25
CA ASP A 26 -10.08 -9.07 -2.75
C ASP A 26 -9.03 -10.16 -2.96
N SER A 27 -8.34 -10.14 -4.11
CA SER A 27 -7.26 -11.08 -4.37
C SER A 27 -6.07 -10.92 -3.42
N VAL A 28 -5.81 -9.71 -2.90
CA VAL A 28 -4.77 -9.48 -1.89
C VAL A 28 -5.29 -9.79 -0.49
N LEU A 29 -6.49 -9.34 -0.14
CA LEU A 29 -7.12 -9.59 1.17
C LEU A 29 -7.31 -11.08 1.46
N SER A 30 -7.56 -11.89 0.43
CA SER A 30 -7.67 -13.35 0.56
C SER A 30 -6.33 -14.04 0.89
N LEU A 31 -5.20 -13.42 0.55
CA LEU A 31 -3.87 -13.94 0.89
C LEU A 31 -3.45 -13.60 2.32
N MET A 32 -4.12 -12.64 2.97
CA MET A 32 -3.74 -12.12 4.28
C MET A 32 -4.27 -12.96 5.43
N ASN A 33 -3.45 -13.16 6.46
CA ASN A 33 -3.92 -13.65 7.76
C ASN A 33 -4.57 -12.50 8.57
N LEU A 34 -5.26 -12.85 9.67
CA LEU A 34 -5.95 -11.87 10.51
C LEU A 34 -5.01 -10.78 11.06
N THR A 35 -3.80 -11.16 11.47
CA THR A 35 -2.82 -10.21 12.04
C THR A 35 -2.37 -9.19 11.01
N GLU A 36 -2.14 -9.62 9.76
CA GLU A 36 -1.80 -8.71 8.66
C GLU A 36 -2.96 -7.78 8.31
N LYS A 37 -4.21 -8.26 8.36
CA LYS A 37 -5.40 -7.43 8.14
C LYS A 37 -5.52 -6.34 9.20
N VAL A 38 -5.34 -6.70 10.47
CA VAL A 38 -5.26 -5.73 11.57
C VAL A 38 -4.09 -4.77 11.36
N GLY A 39 -2.94 -5.28 10.90
CA GLY A 39 -1.76 -4.48 10.57
C GLY A 39 -2.03 -3.34 9.59
N GLN A 40 -2.84 -3.58 8.56
CA GLN A 40 -3.23 -2.54 7.59
C GLN A 40 -4.01 -1.38 8.22
N LEU A 41 -4.66 -1.59 9.36
CA LEU A 41 -5.42 -0.58 10.09
C LEU A 41 -4.55 0.19 11.11
N ILE A 42 -3.30 -0.24 11.31
CA ILE A 42 -2.39 0.37 12.28
C ILE A 42 -1.62 1.52 11.64
N GLN A 43 -1.64 2.65 12.33
CA GLN A 43 -0.90 3.86 12.03
C GLN A 43 0.05 4.21 13.19
N PHE A 44 1.31 4.49 12.86
CA PHE A 44 2.29 5.00 13.81
C PHE A 44 2.80 6.40 13.42
N SER A 45 3.37 7.13 14.38
CA SER A 45 4.09 8.36 14.09
C SER A 45 5.60 8.11 13.97
N GLY A 46 6.18 8.79 12.99
CA GLY A 46 7.59 8.78 12.60
C GLY A 46 8.52 9.49 13.58
N GLY A 47 7.96 10.31 14.48
CA GLY A 47 8.72 10.95 15.54
C GLY A 47 9.20 12.38 15.30
N LYS A 48 8.98 12.95 14.11
CA LYS A 48 9.04 14.42 13.99
C LYS A 48 7.73 14.97 14.54
N LEU A 49 7.81 15.75 15.61
CA LEU A 49 6.64 16.24 16.33
C LEU A 49 5.86 17.25 15.48
N THR A 50 4.59 16.94 15.18
CA THR A 50 3.59 17.92 14.70
C THR A 50 2.51 18.18 15.78
N GLY A 51 2.77 17.83 17.05
CA GLY A 51 1.82 17.96 18.17
C GLY A 51 2.43 17.66 19.56
N THR A 52 1.61 17.26 20.55
CA THR A 52 2.06 16.84 21.88
C THR A 52 3.02 15.65 21.80
N LYS A 53 3.92 15.50 22.80
CA LYS A 53 5.04 14.53 22.80
C LYS A 53 4.57 13.07 22.71
N THR A 54 4.17 12.59 21.53
CA THR A 54 3.76 11.21 21.33
C THR A 54 4.47 10.58 20.14
N ALA A 55 5.15 9.47 20.45
CA ALA A 55 5.74 8.48 19.55
C ALA A 55 6.87 8.97 18.61
N ARG A 56 8.11 8.71 19.03
CA ARG A 56 9.26 8.57 18.11
C ARG A 56 9.21 7.20 17.44
N LEU A 57 9.75 7.09 16.22
CA LEU A 57 10.16 5.79 15.67
C LEU A 57 11.03 5.08 16.72
N LYS A 58 10.51 4.00 17.29
CA LYS A 58 11.31 3.07 18.09
C LYS A 58 11.83 1.99 17.16
N GLU A 59 12.99 1.40 17.48
CA GLU A 59 13.57 0.29 16.71
C GLU A 59 12.55 -0.84 16.47
N GLY A 60 11.65 -1.07 17.43
CA GLY A 60 10.56 -2.05 17.30
C GLY A 60 9.60 -1.82 16.14
N HIS A 61 9.49 -0.61 15.58
CA HIS A 61 8.60 -0.35 14.44
C HIS A 61 9.09 -1.01 13.15
N ILE A 62 10.41 -1.16 12.96
CA ILE A 62 10.97 -1.82 11.76
C ILE A 62 10.57 -3.30 11.72
N ASP A 63 10.64 -3.97 12.87
CA ASP A 63 10.19 -5.37 13.00
C ASP A 63 8.68 -5.52 12.74
N LEU A 64 7.87 -4.55 13.18
CA LEU A 64 6.43 -4.52 12.87
C LEU A 64 6.16 -4.38 11.36
N ILE A 65 6.96 -3.59 10.63
CA ILE A 65 6.85 -3.48 9.16
C ILE A 65 7.14 -4.83 8.50
N ARG A 66 8.25 -5.48 8.85
CA ARG A 66 8.61 -6.82 8.32
C ARG A 66 7.50 -7.84 8.55
N LYS A 67 6.85 -7.77 9.72
CA LYS A 67 5.74 -8.66 10.11
C LYS A 67 4.40 -8.29 9.49
N GLY A 68 4.32 -7.25 8.64
CA GLY A 68 3.06 -6.78 8.04
C GLY A 68 2.06 -6.20 9.04
N ARG A 69 2.56 -5.64 10.16
CA ARG A 69 1.76 -5.14 11.29
C ARG A 69 1.59 -3.62 11.31
N VAL A 70 1.90 -2.94 10.21
CA VAL A 70 1.72 -1.49 10.04
C VAL A 70 1.27 -1.22 8.61
N GLY A 71 0.26 -0.38 8.44
CA GLY A 71 -0.21 0.08 7.13
C GLY A 71 0.25 1.50 6.79
N LEU A 72 0.46 2.34 7.82
CA LEU A 72 0.72 3.76 7.62
C LEU A 72 1.69 4.34 8.66
N PHE A 73 2.53 5.28 8.20
CA PHE A 73 3.26 6.19 9.08
C PHE A 73 2.88 7.65 8.85
N LEU A 74 2.62 8.39 9.92
CA LEU A 74 2.65 9.84 9.92
C LEU A 74 4.06 10.35 10.21
N ASN A 75 4.38 11.57 9.81
CA ASN A 75 5.57 12.30 10.29
C ASN A 75 6.93 11.64 9.97
N ILE A 76 7.01 10.95 8.84
CA ILE A 76 8.29 10.55 8.22
C ILE A 76 8.63 11.60 7.17
N PHE A 77 9.79 12.25 7.32
CA PHE A 77 10.18 13.36 6.45
C PHE A 77 11.34 12.99 5.54
N GLY A 78 11.26 13.46 4.29
CA GLY A 78 12.32 13.34 3.30
C GLY A 78 12.22 12.06 2.46
N ALA A 79 12.51 12.21 1.17
CA ALA A 79 12.39 11.13 0.18
C ALA A 79 13.33 9.95 0.48
N GLU A 80 14.51 10.22 1.00
CA GLU A 80 15.47 9.18 1.38
C GLU A 80 14.92 8.29 2.52
N ASN A 81 14.39 8.92 3.58
CA ASN A 81 13.85 8.20 4.72
C ASN A 81 12.61 7.37 4.35
N THR A 82 11.66 7.97 3.61
CA THR A 82 10.47 7.24 3.16
C THR A 82 10.84 6.10 2.22
N LYS A 83 11.81 6.30 1.31
CA LYS A 83 12.33 5.25 0.43
C LYS A 83 12.94 4.09 1.22
N ASN A 84 13.81 4.37 2.19
CA ASN A 84 14.46 3.33 2.98
C ASN A 84 13.46 2.50 3.78
N ILE A 85 12.44 3.13 4.36
CA ILE A 85 11.36 2.44 5.08
C ILE A 85 10.48 1.64 4.12
N GLN A 86 10.11 2.22 2.97
CA GLN A 86 9.29 1.53 1.97
C GLN A 86 10.01 0.30 1.40
N LYS A 87 11.33 0.39 1.23
CA LYS A 87 12.16 -0.73 0.79
C LYS A 87 12.00 -1.95 1.70
N ILE A 88 11.98 -1.75 3.01
CA ILE A 88 11.75 -2.84 3.98
C ILE A 88 10.36 -3.46 3.79
N ALA A 89 9.31 -2.66 3.63
CA ALA A 89 7.96 -3.18 3.40
C ALA A 89 7.88 -4.01 2.11
N ILE A 90 8.53 -3.57 1.03
CA ILE A 90 8.50 -4.23 -0.28
C ILE A 90 9.43 -5.45 -0.36
N GLU A 91 10.59 -5.42 0.29
CA GLU A 91 11.60 -6.47 0.14
C GLU A 91 11.56 -7.51 1.25
N GLU A 92 11.15 -7.12 2.46
CA GLU A 92 11.31 -7.96 3.66
C GLU A 92 9.97 -8.44 4.27
N SER A 93 8.82 -7.91 3.82
CA SER A 93 7.50 -8.40 4.27
C SER A 93 6.94 -9.50 3.37
N ARG A 94 6.12 -10.40 3.94
CA ARG A 94 5.59 -11.59 3.24
C ARG A 94 4.79 -11.24 1.98
N LEU A 95 3.87 -10.29 2.08
CA LEU A 95 2.98 -9.89 0.99
C LEU A 95 3.43 -8.63 0.24
N LYS A 96 4.51 -7.98 0.70
CA LYS A 96 5.10 -6.81 0.03
C LYS A 96 4.10 -5.67 -0.18
N ILE A 97 3.17 -5.50 0.77
CA ILE A 97 2.17 -4.45 0.72
C ILE A 97 2.88 -3.12 1.06
N PRO A 98 2.81 -2.09 0.19
CA PRO A 98 3.45 -0.81 0.46
C PRO A 98 2.80 -0.08 1.62
N LEU A 99 3.60 0.71 2.33
CA LEU A 99 3.15 1.62 3.38
C LEU A 99 2.65 2.93 2.77
N LEU A 100 1.65 3.52 3.44
CA LEU A 100 1.27 4.92 3.25
C LEU A 100 2.14 5.82 4.14
N PHE A 101 2.47 7.01 3.63
CA PHE A 101 3.18 8.04 4.38
C PHE A 101 2.36 9.33 4.37
N GLY A 102 1.92 9.76 5.55
CA GLY A 102 1.14 10.99 5.73
C GLY A 102 1.94 12.08 6.44
N LEU A 103 1.61 13.33 6.11
CA LEU A 103 2.11 14.53 6.75
C LEU A 103 0.98 15.54 6.87
N ASP A 104 0.96 16.30 7.96
CA ASP A 104 0.06 17.45 8.15
C ASP A 104 0.55 18.63 7.30
N VAL A 105 0.32 18.59 5.99
CA VAL A 105 0.65 19.69 5.06
C VAL A 105 -0.57 20.59 4.92
N ILE A 106 -0.75 21.49 5.87
CA ILE A 106 -1.98 22.29 6.01
C ILE A 106 -1.99 23.52 5.10
N HIS A 107 -0.92 24.33 5.14
CA HIS A 107 -0.81 25.56 4.35
C HIS A 107 0.56 25.68 3.65
N GLY A 108 1.12 24.54 3.23
CA GLY A 108 2.42 24.47 2.56
C GLY A 108 3.39 23.49 3.23
N TYR A 109 4.35 22.98 2.45
CA TYR A 109 5.35 22.01 2.93
C TYR A 109 6.72 22.66 3.16
N LYS A 110 7.36 23.13 2.09
CA LYS A 110 8.61 23.92 2.17
C LYS A 110 8.34 25.40 1.94
N THR A 111 7.56 25.72 0.91
CA THR A 111 7.00 27.04 0.69
C THR A 111 5.69 27.14 1.45
N ILE A 112 5.55 28.19 2.27
CA ILE A 112 4.45 28.37 3.21
C ILE A 112 3.52 29.49 2.73
N PHE A 113 2.22 29.23 2.76
CA PHE A 113 1.14 30.16 2.42
C PHE A 113 0.48 30.73 3.70
N PRO A 114 -0.41 31.74 3.60
CA PRO A 114 -1.19 32.18 4.75
C PRO A 114 -2.04 31.06 5.36
N VAL A 115 -2.41 31.22 6.63
CA VAL A 115 -3.23 30.23 7.34
C VAL A 115 -4.62 30.09 6.70
N PRO A 116 -5.25 28.89 6.75
CA PRO A 116 -6.61 28.67 6.26
C PRO A 116 -7.67 29.49 7.00
#